data_AF-A0A9X3X8L6-F1
#
_entry.id   AF-A0A9X3X8L6-F1
#
_cell.length_a   1.000
_cell.length_b   1.000
_cell.length_c   1.000
_cell.angle_alpha   90.00
_cell.angle_beta   90.00
_cell.angle_gamma   90.00
#
_symmetry.space_group_name_H-M   'P 1'
#
loop_
_entity.id
_entity.type
_entity.pdbx_description
1 polymer ?
#
loop_
_entity_poly.entity_id
_entity_poly.type
_entity_poly.pdbx_seq_one_letter_code
_entity_poly.pdbx_strand_id
1 'polypeptide(L)' 'MEAIGSLPRFVVREVEAYLRCGILEYGFIRVECEACGFERRVAFSCKRRGFCPSCLGPRGEPRRRSST' A
#
# COMPACT_ATOMS: atom_id res chain seq x y z
N MET A 1 7.84 28.59 14.74
CA MET A 1 7.83 27.18 14.30
C MET A 1 6.64 26.53 15.01
N GLU A 2 5.44 26.74 14.47
CA GLU A 2 4.21 26.26 15.11
C GLU A 2 4.18 24.73 15.10
N ALA A 3 4.13 24.14 16.29
CA ALA A 3 3.82 22.74 16.45
C ALA A 3 2.32 22.57 16.18
N ILE A 4 2.00 22.13 14.97
CA ILE A 4 0.69 21.55 14.65
C ILE A 4 0.45 20.50 15.74
N GLY A 5 -0.63 20.68 16.51
CA GLY A 5 -0.92 19.89 17.70
C GLY A 5 -0.70 18.39 17.49
N SER A 6 -0.25 17.71 18.55
CA SER A 6 0.15 16.29 18.48
C SER A 6 -0.91 15.45 17.77
N LEU A 7 -0.56 14.91 16.60
CA LEU A 7 -1.46 14.09 15.81
C LEU A 7 -1.77 12.79 16.58
N PRO A 8 -3.02 12.28 16.51
CA PRO A 8 -3.34 10.97 17.06
C PRO A 8 -2.40 9.89 16.51
N ARG A 9 -1.95 8.97 17.36
CA ARG A 9 -0.99 7.92 16.98
C ARG A 9 -1.41 7.08 15.78
N PHE A 10 -2.71 6.86 15.61
CA PHE A 10 -3.23 6.12 14.46
C PHE A 10 -2.99 6.86 13.14
N VAL A 11 -3.04 8.20 13.12
CA VAL A 11 -2.78 9.02 11.93
C VAL A 11 -1.32 8.88 11.51
N VAL A 12 -0.40 9.06 12.46
CA VAL A 12 1.04 8.93 12.22
C VAL A 12 1.38 7.53 11.68
N ARG A 13 0.84 6.49 12.30
CA ARG A 13 1.05 5.09 11.88
C ARG A 13 0.55 4.82 10.47
N GLU A 14 -0.62 5.33 10.09
CA GLU A 14 -1.18 5.14 8.75
C GLU A 14 -0.38 5.91 7.69
N VAL A 15 0.10 7.12 8.00
CA VAL A 15 0.99 7.90 7.11
C VAL A 15 2.32 7.17 6.90
N GLU A 16 2.96 6.71 7.97
CA GLU A 16 4.21 5.93 7.87
C GLU A 16 4.02 4.61 7.10
N ALA A 17 2.88 3.95 7.25
CA ALA A 17 2.55 2.76 6.50
C ALA A 17 2.30 3.07 5.01
N TYR A 18 1.71 4.23 4.71
CA TYR A 18 1.52 4.70 3.35
C TYR A 18 2.85 5.04 2.67
N LEU A 19 3.74 5.77 3.35
CA LEU A 19 5.06 6.14 2.80
C LEU A 19 5.95 4.92 2.49
N ARG A 20 5.73 3.80 3.18
CA ARG A 20 6.43 2.53 2.94
C ARG A 20 5.77 1.64 1.88
N CYS A 21 4.59 2.00 1.39
CA CYS A 21 3.83 1.20 0.45
C CYS A 21 4.55 1.06 -0.90
N GLY A 22 4.55 -0.15 -1.47
CA GLY A 22 5.05 -0.39 -2.82
C GLY A 22 6.58 -0.47 -2.93
N ILE A 23 7.30 -0.30 -1.83
CA ILE A 23 8.76 -0.37 -1.79
C ILE A 23 9.19 -1.76 -1.30
N LEU A 24 10.05 -2.42 -2.07
CA LEU A 24 10.50 -3.80 -1.79
C LEU A 24 11.28 -3.92 -0.47
N GLU A 25 12.01 -2.87 -0.07
CA GLU A 25 12.82 -2.86 1.16
C GLU A 25 11.97 -3.01 2.43
N TYR A 26 10.70 -2.59 2.39
CA TYR A 26 9.78 -2.73 3.53
C TYR A 26 8.95 -4.02 3.49
N GLY A 27 9.24 -4.92 2.55
CA GLY A 27 8.63 -6.25 2.45
C GLY A 27 7.94 -6.52 1.12
N PHE A 28 8.02 -7.78 0.70
CA PHE A 28 7.47 -8.25 -0.57
C PHE A 28 7.04 -9.72 -0.50
N ILE A 29 6.25 -10.14 -1.47
CA ILE A 29 5.96 -11.55 -1.77
C ILE A 29 6.71 -11.96 -3.03
N ARG A 30 7.28 -13.17 -3.02
CA ARG A 30 7.83 -13.83 -4.21
C ARG A 30 6.71 -14.62 -4.87
N VAL A 31 6.52 -14.39 -6.16
CA VAL A 31 5.58 -15.14 -6.99
C VAL A 31 6.39 -15.84 -8.05
N GLU A 32 6.26 -17.14 -8.12
CA GLU A 32 6.93 -17.98 -9.10
C GLU A 32 5.90 -18.62 -10.03
N CYS A 33 6.18 -18.64 -11.32
CA CYS A 33 5.39 -19.38 -12.28
C CYS A 33 5.87 -20.83 -12.34
N GLU A 34 5.04 -21.78 -11.91
CA GLU A 34 5.40 -23.21 -11.92
C GLU A 34 5.66 -23.76 -13.34
N ALA A 35 5.07 -23.15 -14.37
CA ALA A 35 5.20 -23.62 -15.75
C ALA A 35 6.50 -23.18 -16.45
N CYS A 36 7.09 -22.04 -16.05
CA CYS A 36 8.28 -21.49 -16.70
C CYS A 36 9.42 -21.08 -15.75
N GLY A 37 9.23 -21.23 -14.44
CA GLY A 37 10.21 -20.88 -13.41
C GLY A 37 10.45 -19.38 -13.24
N PHE A 38 9.67 -18.52 -13.89
CA PHE A 38 9.84 -17.07 -13.79
C PHE A 38 9.45 -16.56 -12.40
N GLU A 39 10.39 -15.88 -11.72
CA GLU A 39 10.16 -15.23 -10.44
C GLU A 39 9.88 -13.72 -10.61
N ARG A 40 8.89 -13.23 -9.88
CA ARG A 40 8.69 -11.80 -9.65
C ARG A 40 8.54 -11.50 -8.15
N ARG A 41 9.19 -10.42 -7.71
CA ARG A 41 9.02 -9.85 -6.37
C ARG A 41 7.99 -8.74 -6.42
N VAL A 42 6.97 -8.84 -5.59
CA VAL A 42 5.86 -7.88 -5.55
C VAL A 42 5.80 -7.25 -4.17
N ALA A 43 6.02 -5.94 -4.10
CA ALA A 43 5.95 -5.21 -2.84
C ALA A 43 4.54 -5.23 -2.25
N PHE A 44 4.44 -5.12 -0.93
CA PHE A 44 3.15 -4.98 -0.28
C PHE A 44 2.48 -3.66 -0.65
N SER A 45 1.15 -3.71 -0.78
CA SER A 45 0.32 -2.54 -1.05
C SER A 45 -0.51 -2.19 0.18
N CYS A 46 -0.61 -0.90 0.49
CA CYS A 46 -1.35 -0.35 1.62
C CYS A 46 -2.88 -0.42 1.42
N LYS A 47 -3.43 -1.55 0.92
CA LYS A 47 -4.87 -1.79 0.61
C LYS A 47 -5.86 -1.57 1.78
N ARG A 48 -5.47 -0.87 2.84
CA ARG A 48 -6.33 -0.32 3.88
C ARG A 48 -7.15 0.84 3.31
N ARG A 49 -8.46 0.82 3.58
CA ARG A 49 -9.45 1.80 3.10
C ARG A 49 -9.37 3.18 3.77
N GLY A 50 -8.24 3.55 4.39
CA GLY A 50 -8.16 4.68 5.31
C GLY A 50 -7.45 5.93 4.79
N PHE A 51 -6.44 5.81 3.92
CA PHE A 51 -5.52 6.94 3.70
C PHE A 51 -4.83 7.02 2.33
N CYS A 52 -4.84 5.97 1.50
CA CYS A 52 -4.18 6.05 0.19
C CYS A 52 -4.96 7.01 -0.74
N PRO A 53 -4.43 8.18 -1.13
CA PRO A 53 -5.13 9.14 -1.99
C PRO A 53 -5.58 8.53 -3.33
N SER A 54 -4.88 7.49 -3.80
CA SER A 54 -5.28 6.73 -4.99
C SER A 54 -6.42 5.73 -4.74
N CYS A 55 -6.62 5.25 -3.50
CA CYS A 55 -7.67 4.29 -3.12
C CYS A 55 -8.84 4.91 -2.34
N LEU A 56 -8.76 6.20 -1.98
CA LEU A 56 -9.85 7.00 -1.43
C LEU A 56 -10.92 7.25 -2.52
N GLY A 57 -11.58 6.20 -2.99
CA GLY A 57 -12.87 6.34 -3.67
C GLY A 57 -13.99 6.42 -2.64
N PRO A 58 -15.02 7.27 -2.82
CA PRO A 58 -16.23 7.18 -2.01
C PRO A 58 -16.77 5.74 -2.04
N ARG A 59 -17.48 5.31 -0.99
CA ARG A 59 -18.01 3.94 -0.86
C ARG A 59 -18.74 3.50 -2.14
N GLY A 60 -18.08 2.73 -2.98
CA GLY A 60 -18.61 2.26 -4.25
C GLY A 60 -17.56 1.50 -5.04
N GLU A 61 -17.83 0.21 -5.24
CA GLU A 61 -17.16 -0.74 -6.16
C GLU A 61 -15.71 -1.19 -5.86
N PRO A 62 -15.42 -2.50 -5.83
CA PRO A 62 -14.03 -2.99 -5.85
C PRO A 62 -13.37 -2.62 -7.19
N ARG A 63 -12.32 -1.80 -7.14
CA ARG A 63 -11.49 -1.47 -8.31
C ARG A 63 -10.94 -2.77 -8.92
N ARG A 64 -11.51 -3.22 -10.05
CA ARG A 64 -10.95 -4.34 -10.83
C ARG A 64 -9.53 -3.96 -11.22
N ARG A 65 -8.57 -4.77 -10.78
CA ARG A 65 -7.17 -4.64 -11.16
C ARG A 65 -7.04 -5.06 -12.63
N SER A 66 -7.08 -4.11 -13.56
CA SER A 66 -6.67 -4.35 -14.94
C SER A 66 -5.16 -4.63 -14.92
N SER A 67 -4.82 -5.90 -15.10
CA SER A 67 -3.45 -6.36 -15.29
C SER A 67 -3.19 -6.24 -16.79
N THR A 68 -2.58 -5.13 -17.18
CA THR A 68 -1.84 -5.05 -18.44
C THR A 68 -0.37 -5.14 -18.09
#